data_AF-A0A497A5Q4-F1
#
_entry.id   AF-A0A497A5Q4-F1
#
_cell.length_a   1.000
_cell.length_b   1.000
_cell.length_c   1.000
_cell.angle_alpha   90.00
_cell.angle_beta   90.00
_cell.angle_gamma   90.00
#
_symmetry.space_group_name_H-M   'P 1'
#
loop_
_entity.id
_entity.type
_entity.pdbx_description
1 polymer ?
#
loop_
_entity_poly.entity_id
_entity_poly.type
_entity_poly.pdbx_seq_one_letter_code
_entity_poly.pdbx_strand_id
1 'polypeptide(L)'
;MTTYRAEYTPLFEKNLKRYRSMRRQIRREIGRVLQDPYAGTERLGKVPGGKDLRGCRSIRVTRNFRIIFVICEECRRIPECKFCFCEGLPDETVIFLTVGPHERAYAVREEPLEYAVAS
;
A
#
# COMPACT_ATOMS: atom_id res chain seq x y z
N MET A 1 -22.87 4.04 7.50
CA MET A 1 -21.71 3.70 6.67
C MET A 1 -20.55 3.42 7.60
N THR A 2 -20.07 2.18 7.66
CA THR A 2 -18.82 1.87 8.37
C THR A 2 -17.66 2.40 7.52
N THR A 3 -16.77 3.16 8.14
CA THR A 3 -15.52 3.62 7.51
C THR A 3 -14.43 2.67 7.98
N TYR A 4 -13.62 2.15 7.06
CA TYR A 4 -12.53 1.24 7.42
C TYR A 4 -11.53 1.98 8.34
N ARG A 5 -10.90 1.21 9.23
CA ARG A 5 -9.80 1.68 10.07
C ARG A 5 -8.49 1.60 9.30
N ALA A 6 -7.58 2.51 9.59
CA ALA A 6 -6.25 2.53 8.98
C ALA A 6 -5.20 2.03 9.96
N GLU A 7 -4.42 1.05 9.53
CA GLU A 7 -3.15 0.69 10.15
C GLU A 7 -2.01 1.01 9.19
N TYR A 8 -0.88 1.47 9.71
CA TYR A 8 0.27 1.89 8.92
C TYR A 8 1.49 1.08 9.31
N THR A 9 2.15 0.44 8.34
CA THR A 9 3.42 -0.21 8.61
C THR A 9 4.53 0.85 8.82
N PRO A 10 5.62 0.50 9.54
CA PRO A 10 6.77 1.40 9.65
C PRO A 10 7.34 1.86 8.31
N LEU A 11 7.32 0.98 7.30
CA LEU A 11 7.75 1.29 5.93
C LEU A 11 6.85 2.35 5.29
N PHE A 12 5.53 2.22 5.45
CA PHE A 12 4.58 3.21 4.96
C PHE A 12 4.81 4.58 5.60
N GLU A 13 4.94 4.62 6.94
CA GLU A 13 5.19 5.88 7.65
C GLU A 13 6.48 6.55 7.21
N LYS A 14 7.54 5.75 7.04
CA LYS A 14 8.84 6.26 6.59
C LYS A 14 8.77 6.80 5.16
N ASN A 15 8.11 6.11 4.26
CA ASN A 15 7.88 6.58 2.89
C ASN A 15 6.95 7.81 2.84
N LEU A 16 5.94 7.89 3.70
CA LEU A 16 5.08 9.08 3.80
C LEU A 16 5.87 10.32 4.22
N LYS A 17 6.86 10.17 5.11
CA LYS A 17 7.80 11.24 5.48
C LYS A 17 8.73 11.59 4.31
N ARG A 18 9.27 10.58 3.62
CA ARG A 18 10.15 10.74 2.45
C ARG A 18 9.47 11.53 1.33
N TYR A 19 8.22 11.21 1.00
CA TYR A 19 7.47 11.85 -0.08
C TYR A 19 6.58 13.00 0.41
N ARG A 20 7.13 13.88 1.27
CA ARG A 20 6.38 14.97 1.91
C ARG A 20 5.68 15.91 0.93
N SER A 21 6.26 16.17 -0.23
CA SER A 21 5.68 17.02 -1.28
C SER A 21 4.37 16.46 -1.84
N MET A 22 4.20 15.13 -1.80
CA MET A 22 3.01 14.43 -2.27
C MET A 22 2.02 14.09 -1.15
N ARG A 23 2.31 14.44 0.10
CA ARG A 23 1.55 14.02 1.28
C ARG A 23 0.06 14.35 1.18
N ARG A 24 -0.30 15.48 0.56
CA ARG A 24 -1.70 15.88 0.34
C ARG A 24 -2.42 14.90 -0.60
N GLN A 25 -1.81 14.52 -1.72
CA GLN A 25 -2.40 13.58 -2.67
C GLN A 25 -2.49 12.17 -2.05
N ILE A 26 -1.44 11.74 -1.35
CA ILE A 26 -1.42 10.44 -0.66
C ILE A 26 -2.56 10.35 0.36
N ARG A 27 -2.71 11.37 1.22
CA ARG A 27 -3.80 11.42 2.22
C ARG A 27 -5.19 11.41 1.59
N ARG A 28 -5.36 12.07 0.43
CA ARG A 28 -6.63 12.04 -0.30
C ARG A 28 -6.97 10.62 -0.75
N GLU A 29 -6.01 9.89 -1.31
CA GLU A 29 -6.25 8.51 -1.73
C GLU A 29 -6.44 7.56 -0.53
N ILE A 30 -5.73 7.77 0.60
CA ILE A 30 -6.02 7.06 1.86
C ILE A 30 -7.49 7.27 2.25
N GLY A 31 -7.97 8.51 2.24
CA GLY A 31 -9.36 8.81 2.59
C GLY A 31 -10.38 8.08 1.69
N ARG A 32 -10.12 7.99 0.39
CA ARG A 32 -10.95 7.22 -0.54
C ARG A 32 -10.92 5.73 -0.23
N VAL A 33 -9.73 5.16 0.01
CA VAL A 33 -9.57 3.75 0.36
C VAL A 33 -10.30 3.41 1.66
N LEU A 34 -10.32 4.31 2.65
CA LEU A 34 -11.03 4.05 3.90
C LEU A 34 -12.56 4.17 3.76
N GLN A 35 -13.05 4.92 2.77
CA GLN A 35 -14.48 4.98 2.45
C GLN A 35 -14.95 3.72 1.72
N ASP A 36 -14.17 3.26 0.74
CA ASP A 36 -14.41 2.01 0.02
C ASP A 36 -13.06 1.46 -0.50
N PRO A 37 -12.49 0.42 0.13
CA PRO A 37 -11.17 -0.09 -0.24
C PRO A 37 -11.18 -0.94 -1.51
N TYR A 38 -12.37 -1.26 -2.05
CA TYR A 38 -12.54 -2.02 -3.27
C TYR A 38 -12.69 -1.12 -4.50
N ALA A 39 -13.33 0.04 -4.33
CA ALA A 39 -13.56 1.00 -5.41
C ALA A 39 -12.25 1.61 -5.94
N GLY A 40 -12.04 1.52 -7.26
CA GLY A 40 -10.89 2.14 -7.93
C GLY A 40 -9.54 1.53 -7.58
N THR A 41 -9.52 0.32 -7.01
CA THR A 41 -8.30 -0.38 -6.61
C THR A 41 -8.09 -1.66 -7.41
N GLU A 42 -6.83 -2.04 -7.60
CA GLU A 42 -6.43 -3.20 -8.40
C GLU A 42 -5.89 -4.30 -7.48
N ARG A 43 -6.37 -5.54 -7.62
CA ARG A 43 -5.75 -6.71 -6.98
C ARG A 43 -4.38 -6.95 -7.58
N LEU A 44 -3.42 -7.28 -6.72
CA LEU A 44 -2.06 -7.59 -7.13
C LEU A 44 -1.85 -9.11 -7.19
N GLY A 45 -0.93 -9.52 -8.06
CA GLY A 45 -0.57 -10.92 -8.27
C GLY A 45 0.92 -11.16 -8.06
N LYS A 46 1.40 -12.28 -8.63
CA LYS A 46 2.84 -12.53 -8.72
C LYS A 46 3.45 -11.62 -9.79
N VAL A 47 4.49 -10.88 -9.42
CA VAL A 47 5.31 -10.15 -10.37
C VAL A 47 6.49 -11.06 -10.77
N PRO A 48 6.67 -11.41 -12.06
CA PRO A 48 7.83 -12.19 -12.50
C PRO A 48 9.15 -11.50 -12.10
N GLY A 49 10.04 -12.23 -11.41
CA GLY A 49 11.29 -11.66 -10.87
C GLY A 49 11.12 -10.70 -9.69
N GLY A 50 9.88 -10.47 -9.23
CA GLY A 50 9.54 -9.56 -8.12
C GLY A 50 8.94 -10.30 -6.92
N LYS A 51 8.36 -9.52 -5.99
CA LYS A 51 7.65 -10.09 -4.84
C LYS A 51 6.31 -10.69 -5.25
N ASP A 52 5.90 -11.71 -4.52
CA ASP A 52 4.55 -12.27 -4.59
C ASP A 52 3.60 -11.39 -3.77
N LEU A 53 2.81 -10.55 -4.45
CA LEU A 53 1.90 -9.59 -3.83
C LEU A 53 0.45 -10.07 -3.84
N ARG A 54 0.21 -11.37 -4.03
CA ARG A 54 -1.15 -11.92 -3.90
C ARG A 54 -1.74 -11.54 -2.54
N GLY A 55 -3.02 -11.18 -2.54
CA GLY A 55 -3.72 -10.67 -1.37
C GLY A 55 -3.52 -9.18 -1.08
N CYS A 56 -2.61 -8.51 -1.79
CA CYS A 56 -2.48 -7.05 -1.75
C CYS A 56 -3.36 -6.38 -2.82
N ARG A 57 -3.65 -5.11 -2.58
CA ARG A 57 -4.26 -4.18 -3.53
C ARG A 57 -3.39 -2.97 -3.75
N SER A 58 -3.62 -2.27 -4.86
CA SER A 58 -3.02 -0.97 -5.11
C SER A 58 -4.04 0.08 -5.57
N ILE A 59 -3.75 1.34 -5.25
CA ILE A 59 -4.42 2.51 -5.81
C ILE A 59 -3.38 3.48 -6.37
N ARG A 60 -3.73 4.16 -7.47
CA ARG A 60 -2.88 5.19 -8.09
C ARG A 60 -3.01 6.51 -7.34
N VAL A 61 -1.87 7.12 -6.99
CA VAL A 61 -1.82 8.50 -6.48
C VAL A 61 -1.56 9.47 -7.64
N THR A 62 -0.65 9.09 -8.53
CA THR A 62 -0.36 9.74 -9.82
C THR A 62 -0.08 8.65 -10.85
N ARG A 63 0.28 9.02 -12.09
CA ARG A 63 0.62 8.06 -13.16
C ARG A 63 1.67 7.03 -12.75
N ASN A 64 2.70 7.47 -12.01
CA ASN A 64 3.86 6.65 -11.67
C ASN A 64 3.98 6.35 -10.18
N PHE A 65 2.96 6.61 -9.38
CA PHE A 65 3.04 6.55 -7.92
C PHE A 65 1.84 5.83 -7.34
N ARG A 66 2.08 4.84 -6.47
CA ARG A 66 1.06 3.93 -5.95
C ARG A 66 1.13 3.81 -4.44
N ILE A 67 -0.01 3.50 -3.86
CA ILE A 67 -0.14 2.99 -2.49
C ILE A 67 -0.43 1.49 -2.61
N ILE A 68 0.27 0.67 -1.83
CA ILE A 68 -0.03 -0.76 -1.69
C ILE A 68 -0.55 -1.01 -0.28
N PHE A 69 -1.64 -1.79 -0.20
CA PHE A 69 -2.32 -2.08 1.05
C PHE A 69 -2.98 -3.46 1.02
N VAL A 70 -3.43 -3.94 2.17
CA VAL A 70 -4.28 -5.13 2.31
C VAL A 70 -5.56 -4.75 3.04
N ILE A 71 -6.66 -5.45 2.75
CA ILE A 71 -7.94 -5.33 3.45
C ILE A 71 -8.10 -6.59 4.29
N CYS A 72 -8.33 -6.48 5.60
CA CYS A 72 -8.22 -7.65 6.47
C CYS A 72 -9.25 -8.75 6.19
N GLU A 73 -10.50 -8.40 5.91
CA GLU A 73 -11.51 -9.38 5.47
C GLU A 73 -11.18 -10.09 4.15
N GLU A 74 -10.50 -9.43 3.21
CA GLU A 74 -10.10 -10.03 1.94
C GLU A 74 -8.82 -10.88 2.12
N CYS A 75 -7.85 -10.34 2.85
CA CYS A 75 -6.54 -10.95 3.09
C CYS A 75 -6.66 -12.32 3.76
N ARG A 76 -7.53 -12.45 4.77
CA ARG A 76 -7.74 -13.71 5.51
C ARG A 76 -8.31 -14.84 4.66
N ARG A 77 -8.95 -14.50 3.54
CA ARG A 77 -9.51 -15.47 2.58
C ARG A 77 -8.50 -15.90 1.51
N ILE A 78 -7.30 -15.31 1.53
CA ILE A 78 -6.25 -15.55 0.53
C ILE A 78 -5.06 -16.21 1.25
N PRO A 79 -4.98 -17.56 1.28
CA PRO A 79 -3.95 -18.26 2.04
C PRO A 79 -2.53 -17.96 1.53
N GLU A 80 -2.38 -17.49 0.30
CA GLU A 80 -1.08 -17.12 -0.26
C GLU A 80 -0.66 -15.67 0.02
N CYS A 81 -1.45 -14.92 0.80
CA CYS A 81 -1.09 -13.54 1.14
C CYS A 81 0.11 -13.49 2.09
N LYS A 82 1.27 -13.12 1.56
CA LYS A 82 2.52 -12.98 2.33
C LYS A 82 2.62 -11.71 3.16
N PHE A 83 1.64 -10.82 3.05
CA PHE A 83 1.61 -9.51 3.72
C PHE A 83 0.39 -9.36 4.62
N CYS A 84 -0.16 -10.48 5.11
CA CYS A 84 -1.28 -10.45 6.03
C CYS A 84 -0.80 -10.13 7.45
N PHE A 85 -1.04 -8.90 7.90
CA PHE A 85 -0.71 -8.44 9.26
C PHE A 85 -1.99 -8.19 10.08
N CYS A 86 -3.02 -8.98 9.82
CA CYS A 86 -4.39 -8.78 10.32
C CYS A 86 -4.69 -9.50 11.64
N GLU A 87 -3.70 -10.09 12.29
CA GLU A 87 -3.88 -10.78 13.57
C GLU A 87 -4.33 -9.78 14.65
N GLY A 88 -5.40 -10.11 15.37
CA GLY A 88 -5.98 -9.25 16.41
C GLY A 88 -6.72 -7.99 15.91
N LEU A 89 -6.79 -7.76 14.59
CA LEU A 89 -7.46 -6.59 14.01
C LEU A 89 -8.89 -6.91 13.53
N PRO A 90 -9.82 -5.95 13.50
CA PRO A 90 -11.14 -6.14 12.89
C PRO A 90 -11.08 -6.40 11.37
N ASP A 91 -12.12 -7.01 10.82
CA ASP A 91 -12.32 -7.22 9.37
C ASP A 91 -12.29 -5.90 8.58
N GLU A 92 -12.94 -4.86 9.10
CA GLU A 92 -13.00 -3.51 8.55
C GLU A 92 -11.69 -2.71 8.80
N THR A 93 -10.55 -3.34 8.55
CA THR A 93 -9.22 -2.72 8.68
C THR A 93 -8.47 -2.77 7.36
N VAL A 94 -7.89 -1.63 6.98
CA VAL A 94 -6.95 -1.51 5.86
C VAL A 94 -5.55 -1.28 6.42
N ILE A 95 -4.62 -2.16 6.05
CA ILE A 95 -3.21 -2.02 6.42
C ILE A 95 -2.45 -1.45 5.23
N PHE A 96 -1.97 -0.21 5.37
CA PHE A 96 -1.15 0.45 4.36
C PHE A 96 0.30 -0.03 4.45
N LEU A 97 0.74 -0.76 3.44
CA LEU A 97 2.03 -1.46 3.42
C LEU A 97 3.18 -0.55 2.97
N THR A 98 2.99 0.18 1.87
CA THR A 98 3.98 1.13 1.36
C THR A 98 3.34 2.14 0.41
N VAL A 99 4.07 3.21 0.11
CA VAL A 99 3.71 4.24 -0.85
C VAL A 99 4.97 4.70 -1.58
N GLY A 100 4.90 4.87 -2.90
CA GLY A 100 6.08 5.27 -3.66
C GLY A 100 5.91 5.17 -5.17
N PRO A 101 6.98 5.45 -5.93
CA PRO A 101 7.04 5.18 -7.36
C PRO A 101 6.71 3.71 -7.66
N HIS A 102 6.12 3.44 -8.83
CA HIS A 102 5.60 2.13 -9.24
C HIS A 102 6.54 0.98 -8.86
N GLU A 103 7.76 0.96 -9.40
CA GLU A 103 8.74 -0.11 -9.19
C GLU A 103 9.07 -0.33 -7.71
N ARG A 104 9.26 0.76 -6.96
CA ARG A 104 9.58 0.71 -5.52
C ARG A 104 8.42 0.21 -4.68
N ALA A 105 7.21 0.63 -5.03
CA ALA A 105 6.00 0.19 -4.34
C ALA A 105 5.81 -1.33 -4.50
N TYR A 106 5.92 -1.86 -5.72
CA TYR A 106 5.78 -3.31 -5.99
C TYR A 106 6.90 -4.15 -5.37
N ALA A 107 8.09 -3.57 -5.19
CA ALA A 107 9.15 -4.25 -4.44
C ALA A 107 8.84 -4.37 -2.95
N VAL A 108 7.94 -3.54 -2.39
CA VAL A 108 7.70 -3.39 -0.94
C VAL A 108 9.04 -3.31 -0.21
N ARG A 109 9.89 -2.41 -0.70
CA ARG A 109 11.26 -2.19 -0.24
C ARG A 109 11.52 -0.70 -0.07
N GLU A 110 12.50 -0.42 0.78
CA GLU A 110 13.26 0.81 0.70
C GLU A 110 14.58 0.49 0.02
N GLU A 111 14.90 1.19 -1.06
CA GLU A 111 16.29 1.30 -1.51
C GLU A 111 16.77 2.75 -1.30
N PRO A 112 18.01 2.97 -0.78
CA PRO A 112 18.51 4.30 -0.48
C PRO A 112 19.12 5.06 -1.67
N LEU A 113 19.36 4.41 -2.80
CA LEU A 113 20.31 4.92 -3.78
C LEU A 113 19.57 5.35 -5.05
N GLU A 114 19.48 6.67 -5.28
CA GLU A 114 19.44 7.25 -6.64
C GLU A 114 19.39 8.79 -6.67
N TYR A 115 19.20 9.48 -5.53
CA TYR A 115 19.35 10.94 -5.48
C TYR A 115 20.72 11.41 -5.00
N ALA A 116 21.68 10.49 -4.80
CA ALA A 116 23.08 10.84 -4.57
C ALA A 116 23.91 10.98 -5.86
N VAL A 117 23.30 10.75 -7.03
CA VAL A 117 23.98 10.82 -8.35
C VAL A 117 23.46 11.98 -9.20
N ALA A 118 22.62 12.84 -8.64
CA ALA A 118 22.15 14.06 -9.28
C ALA A 118 22.33 15.25 -8.32
N SER A 119 23.59 15.52 -7.98
CA SER A 119 24.08 16.77 -7.37
C SER A 119 25.35 17.18 -8.08
#